data_AF-A0A534TYH2-F1
#
_entry.id   AF-A0A534TYH2-F1
#
_cell.length_a   1.000
_cell.length_b   1.000
_cell.length_c   1.000
_cell.angle_alpha   90.00
_cell.angle_beta   90.00
_cell.angle_gamma   90.00
#
_symmetry.space_group_name_H-M   'P 1'
#
loop_
_entity.id
_entity.type
_entity.pdbx_description
1 polymer ?
#
loop_
_entity_poly.entity_id
_entity_poly.type
_entity_poly.pdbx_seq_one_letter_code
_entity_poly.pdbx_strand_id
1 'polypeptide(L)'
;MVECRLCLAEAPDGPGFGAEEPVAGWLIDTSIWIAVERGRISAADLHAVTRQEPVYLSPINVAELQFGVEMLRAGAVKQRAAAALRRVRRKPQLRITVETAEVFGSLAAALKRSGRDAAHRINDLWLAAQAIQRDCALLTSNPKDFKDIPRLKVIALRLA
;
A
#
# COMPACT_ATOMS: atom_id res chain seq x y z
N MET A 1 -21.90 -19.05 -4.84
CA MET A 1 -21.15 -20.15 -4.19
C MET A 1 -20.30 -20.78 -5.26
N VAL A 2 -18.99 -20.56 -5.24
CA VAL A 2 -18.07 -21.38 -6.02
C VAL A 2 -17.55 -22.42 -5.05
N GLU A 3 -17.94 -23.69 -5.26
CA GLU A 3 -17.31 -24.81 -4.57
C GLU A 3 -15.88 -24.93 -5.09
N CYS A 4 -14.92 -24.43 -4.30
CA CYS A 4 -13.50 -24.63 -4.58
C CYS A 4 -13.14 -26.06 -4.17
N ARG A 5 -13.05 -26.96 -5.16
CA ARG A 5 -12.69 -28.38 -5.00
C ARG A 5 -11.17 -28.62 -4.85
N LEU A 6 -10.44 -27.66 -4.28
CA LEU A 6 -9.00 -27.75 -4.07
C LEU A 6 -8.69 -27.75 -2.56
N CYS A 7 -8.87 -28.92 -1.96
CA CYS A 7 -8.12 -29.33 -0.78
C CYS A 7 -7.46 -30.68 -1.10
N LEU A 8 -6.32 -30.93 -0.45
CA LEU A 8 -5.55 -32.18 -0.40
C LEU A 8 -4.39 -32.30 -1.41
N ALA A 9 -3.39 -31.45 -1.23
CA ALA A 9 -2.02 -31.91 -1.16
C ALA A 9 -1.34 -31.17 0.00
N GLU A 10 -0.88 -31.90 1.02
CA GLU A 10 -0.04 -31.33 2.07
C GLU A 10 1.26 -30.85 1.40
N ALA A 11 1.48 -29.53 1.43
CA ALA A 11 2.75 -28.96 1.01
C ALA A 11 3.81 -29.34 2.06
N PRO A 12 5.01 -29.77 1.65
CA PRO A 12 6.08 -30.10 2.59
C PRO A 12 6.43 -28.87 3.44
N ASP A 13 6.74 -29.11 4.72
CA ASP A 13 7.22 -28.13 5.69
C ASP A 13 8.50 -27.44 5.18
N GLY A 14 8.32 -26.40 4.37
CA GLY A 14 9.33 -25.39 4.10
C GLY A 14 9.62 -24.57 5.36
N PRO A 15 10.72 -23.81 5.42
CA PRO A 15 11.04 -22.99 6.57
C PRO A 15 9.81 -22.12 6.87
N GLY A 16 9.18 -22.36 8.02
CA GLY A 16 7.90 -21.75 8.35
C GLY A 16 7.93 -20.26 8.04
N PHE A 17 7.08 -19.81 7.13
CA PHE A 17 6.74 -18.40 7.01
C PHE A 17 5.96 -18.05 8.27
N GLY A 18 6.66 -17.91 9.39
CA GLY A 18 6.05 -17.45 10.64
C GLY A 18 5.32 -16.15 10.33
N ALA A 19 4.08 -16.02 10.80
CA ALA A 19 3.29 -14.81 10.64
C ALA A 19 4.19 -13.61 11.01
N GLU A 20 4.43 -12.71 10.05
CA GLU A 20 5.30 -11.55 10.31
C GLU A 20 4.72 -10.74 11.47
N GLU A 21 5.49 -10.55 12.54
CA GLU A 21 5.04 -9.80 13.72
C GLU A 21 4.56 -8.39 13.33
N PRO A 22 3.42 -7.89 13.88
CA PRO A 22 2.94 -6.54 13.62
C PRO A 22 4.03 -5.51 13.87
N VAL A 23 4.31 -4.67 12.88
CA VAL A 23 5.23 -3.55 13.03
C VAL A 23 4.38 -2.29 12.96
N ALA A 24 4.04 -1.76 14.13
CA ALA A 24 3.39 -0.46 14.24
C ALA A 24 4.22 0.61 13.50
N GLY A 25 3.54 1.44 12.71
CA GLY A 25 4.16 2.46 11.89
C GLY A 25 3.24 2.94 10.77
N TRP A 26 3.84 3.49 9.72
CA TRP A 26 3.12 4.20 8.67
C TRP A 26 3.29 3.51 7.32
N LEU A 27 2.19 3.12 6.70
CA LEU A 27 2.16 2.82 5.28
C LEU A 27 1.75 4.09 4.53
N ILE A 28 2.57 4.50 3.57
CA ILE A 28 2.33 5.74 2.81
C ILE A 28 1.79 5.40 1.43
N ASP A 29 0.63 5.97 1.09
CA ASP A 29 0.02 5.92 -0.23
C ASP A 29 0.91 6.58 -1.31
N THR A 30 0.84 6.08 -2.54
CA THR A 30 1.55 6.59 -3.72
C THR A 30 1.31 8.08 -3.94
N SER A 31 0.10 8.57 -3.64
CA SER A 31 -0.26 9.99 -3.74
C SER A 31 0.69 10.91 -2.95
N ILE A 32 1.09 10.47 -1.75
CA ILE A 32 2.00 11.21 -0.88
C ILE A 32 3.44 11.15 -1.40
N TRP A 33 3.91 9.99 -1.86
CA TRP A 33 5.24 9.86 -2.48
C TRP A 33 5.40 10.80 -3.68
N ILE A 34 4.36 10.88 -4.52
CA ILE A 34 4.33 11.80 -5.67
C ILE A 34 4.34 13.26 -5.22
N ALA A 35 3.58 13.60 -4.16
CA ALA A 35 3.53 14.96 -3.64
C ALA A 35 4.87 15.43 -3.07
N VAL A 36 5.59 14.56 -2.35
CA VAL A 36 6.95 14.83 -1.84
C VAL A 36 7.90 15.11 -2.99
N GLU A 37 7.90 14.25 -4.01
CA GLU A 37 8.79 14.41 -5.17
C GLU A 37 8.47 15.64 -6.03
N ARG A 38 7.24 16.15 -5.92
CA ARG A 38 6.81 17.42 -6.55
C ARG A 38 7.01 18.64 -5.64
N GLY A 39 7.56 18.48 -4.44
CA GLY A 39 7.76 19.56 -3.48
C GLY A 39 6.46 20.13 -2.89
N ARG A 40 5.34 19.41 -2.97
CA ARG A 40 4.05 19.80 -2.37
C ARG A 40 3.92 19.36 -0.91
N ILE A 41 4.73 18.41 -0.50
CA ILE A 41 4.89 17.94 0.88
C ILE A 41 6.39 17.95 1.17
N SER A 42 6.80 18.60 2.24
CA SER A 42 8.19 18.59 2.70
C SER A 42 8.47 17.37 3.60
N ALA A 43 9.75 17.07 3.81
CA ALA A 43 10.15 16.08 4.81
C ALA A 43 9.69 16.46 6.23
N ALA A 44 9.58 17.77 6.52
CA ALA A 44 9.09 18.26 7.80
C ALA A 44 7.58 17.98 7.98
N ASP A 45 6.78 18.15 6.92
CA ASP A 45 5.34 17.84 6.96
C ASP A 45 5.10 16.36 7.20
N LEU A 46 5.87 15.48 6.53
CA LEU A 46 5.83 14.05 6.80
C LEU A 46 6.25 13.74 8.24
N HIS A 47 7.36 14.31 8.70
CA HIS A 47 7.88 14.06 10.04
C HIS A 47 6.93 14.56 11.15
N ALA A 48 6.20 15.65 10.93
CA ALA A 48 5.21 16.16 11.88
C ALA A 48 4.09 15.14 12.13
N VAL A 49 3.77 14.31 11.13
CA VAL A 49 2.76 13.24 11.23
C VAL A 49 3.37 11.94 11.73
N THR A 50 4.43 11.45 11.07
CA THR A 50 4.99 10.12 11.34
C THR A 50 5.90 10.08 12.56
N ARG A 51 6.38 11.24 13.02
CA ARG A 51 7.34 11.39 14.13
C ARG A 51 8.54 10.46 13.93
N GLN A 52 8.86 9.66 14.95
CA GLN A 52 9.97 8.69 14.95
C GLN A 52 9.51 7.28 14.56
N GLU A 53 8.24 7.09 14.19
CA GLU A 53 7.71 5.79 13.80
C GLU A 53 8.21 5.40 12.39
N PRO A 54 8.41 4.11 12.14
CA PRO A 54 8.90 3.65 10.85
C PRO A 54 7.89 3.93 9.73
N VAL A 55 8.45 4.31 8.58
CA VAL A 55 7.69 4.57 7.35
C VAL A 55 8.01 3.48 6.35
N TYR A 56 6.97 2.77 5.93
CA TYR A 56 7.05 1.64 5.04
C TYR A 56 6.58 1.96 3.62
N LEU A 57 7.12 1.20 2.68
CA LEU A 57 6.76 1.21 1.27
C LEU A 57 6.12 -0.11 0.87
N SER A 58 5.00 -0.07 0.15
CA SER A 58 4.41 -1.26 -0.43
C SER A 58 5.02 -1.60 -1.80
N PRO A 59 5.16 -2.88 -2.16
CA PRO A 59 5.39 -3.31 -3.54
C PRO A 59 4.32 -2.77 -4.52
N ILE A 60 3.09 -2.52 -4.05
CA ILE A 60 2.03 -1.88 -4.84
C ILE A 60 2.42 -0.45 -5.21
N ASN A 61 2.96 0.34 -4.27
CA ASN A 61 3.45 1.68 -4.57
C ASN A 61 4.59 1.64 -5.60
N VAL A 62 5.50 0.67 -5.47
CA VAL A 62 6.61 0.48 -6.43
C VAL A 62 6.06 0.19 -7.83
N ALA A 63 5.06 -0.69 -7.95
CA ALA A 63 4.43 -1.01 -9.23
C ALA A 63 3.75 0.22 -9.86
N GLU A 64 2.99 0.99 -9.08
CA GLU A 64 2.33 2.20 -9.57
C GLU A 64 3.31 3.28 -10.01
N LEU A 65 4.36 3.52 -9.21
CA LEU A 65 5.40 4.48 -9.56
C LEU A 65 6.19 4.03 -10.80
N GLN A 66 6.55 2.74 -10.89
CA GLN A 66 7.24 2.18 -12.05
C GLN A 66 6.39 2.30 -13.32
N PHE A 67 5.11 1.96 -13.24
CA PHE A 67 4.17 2.17 -14.35
C PHE A 67 4.14 3.64 -14.78
N GLY A 68 4.03 4.57 -13.82
CA GLY A 68 4.08 6.00 -14.10
C GLY A 68 5.38 6.44 -14.77
N VAL A 69 6.54 5.87 -14.39
CA VAL A 69 7.83 6.12 -15.05
C VAL A 69 7.82 5.60 -16.49
N GLU A 70 7.30 4.39 -16.72
CA GLU A 70 7.29 3.79 -18.06
C GLU A 70 6.41 4.53 -19.06
N MET A 71 5.29 5.09 -18.59
CA MET A 71 4.38 5.89 -19.41
C MET A 71 4.97 7.24 -19.87
N LEU A 72 6.08 7.70 -19.29
CA LEU A 72 6.73 8.94 -19.71
C LEU A 72 7.52 8.75 -21.01
N ARG A 73 7.53 9.79 -21.84
CA ARG A 73 8.44 9.85 -23.00
C ARG A 73 9.90 9.95 -22.53
N ALA A 74 10.82 9.45 -23.34
CA ALA A 74 12.25 9.59 -23.10
C ALA A 74 12.64 11.08 -22.94
N GLY A 75 13.47 11.37 -21.94
CA GLY A 75 13.93 12.74 -21.65
C GLY A 75 14.12 12.99 -20.16
N ALA A 76 14.40 14.26 -19.82
CA ALA A 76 14.72 14.69 -18.47
C ALA A 76 13.62 14.36 -17.44
N VAL A 77 12.35 14.40 -17.85
CA VAL A 77 11.22 14.07 -16.97
C VAL A 77 11.22 12.59 -16.56
N LYS A 78 11.37 11.67 -17.52
CA LYS A 78 11.49 10.23 -17.23
C LYS A 78 12.72 9.92 -16.37
N GLN A 79 13.85 10.57 -16.66
CA GLN A 79 15.07 10.42 -15.86
C GLN A 79 14.88 10.88 -14.41
N ARG A 80 14.22 12.03 -14.19
CA ARG A 80 13.90 12.54 -12.84
C ARG A 80 12.95 11.60 -12.10
N ALA A 81 11.90 11.12 -12.77
CA ALA A 81 10.95 10.17 -12.19
C ALA A 81 11.61 8.82 -11.84
N ALA A 82 12.47 8.29 -12.71
CA ALA A 82 13.24 7.08 -12.41
C ALA A 82 14.21 7.27 -11.22
N ALA A 83 14.82 8.45 -11.09
CA ALA A 83 15.65 8.78 -9.94
C ALA A 83 14.83 8.86 -8.64
N ALA A 84 13.63 9.43 -8.69
CA ALA A 84 12.69 9.45 -7.57
C ALA A 84 12.30 8.04 -7.12
N LEU A 85 11.90 7.17 -8.05
CA LEU A 85 11.60 5.77 -7.74
C LEU A 85 12.79 5.05 -7.08
N ARG A 86 14.02 5.27 -7.55
CA ARG A 86 15.23 4.71 -6.92
C ARG A 86 15.44 5.19 -5.48
N ARG A 87 15.07 6.43 -5.15
CA ARG A 87 15.14 6.96 -3.77
C ARG A 87 14.07 6.32 -2.89
N VAL A 88 12.82 6.31 -3.36
CA VAL A 88 11.67 5.75 -2.61
C VAL A 88 11.91 4.28 -2.27
N ARG A 89 12.45 3.48 -3.20
CA ARG A 89 12.77 2.05 -2.98
C ARG A 89 13.78 1.76 -1.87
N ARG A 90 14.48 2.76 -1.34
CA ARG A 90 15.40 2.60 -0.19
C ARG A 90 14.67 2.53 1.15
N LYS A 91 13.37 2.84 1.18
CA LYS A 91 12.55 2.71 2.39
C LYS A 91 12.34 1.23 2.74
N PRO A 92 12.17 0.89 4.03
CA PRO A 92 11.75 -0.44 4.44
C PRO A 92 10.48 -0.85 3.70
N GLN A 93 10.45 -2.06 3.15
CA GLN A 93 9.32 -2.55 2.37
C GLN A 93 8.51 -3.57 3.17
N LEU A 94 7.18 -3.44 3.12
CA LEU A 94 6.29 -4.50 3.58
C LEU A 94 6.21 -5.59 2.53
N ARG A 95 6.14 -6.85 2.97
CA ARG A 95 5.86 -7.97 2.07
C ARG A 95 4.36 -8.10 1.85
N ILE A 96 3.98 -8.56 0.65
CA ILE A 96 2.65 -9.13 0.42
C ILE A 96 2.77 -10.63 0.68
N THR A 97 2.04 -11.10 1.68
CA THR A 97 2.01 -12.50 2.12
C THR A 97 0.64 -13.11 1.86
N VAL A 98 0.48 -14.40 2.17
CA VAL A 98 -0.82 -15.08 2.09
C VAL A 98 -1.82 -14.42 3.04
N GLU A 99 -1.39 -14.04 4.25
CA GLU A 99 -2.21 -13.33 5.23
C GLU A 99 -2.66 -11.96 4.70
N THR A 100 -1.80 -11.23 3.96
CA THR A 100 -2.22 -10.02 3.25
C THR A 100 -3.37 -10.32 2.28
N ALA A 101 -3.26 -11.42 1.52
CA ALA A 101 -4.25 -11.82 0.53
C ALA A 101 -5.58 -12.24 1.16
N GLU A 102 -5.56 -12.90 2.32
CA GLU A 102 -6.76 -13.25 3.08
C GLU A 102 -7.49 -12.01 3.62
N VAL A 103 -6.74 -11.04 4.16
CA VAL A 103 -7.30 -9.73 4.56
C VAL A 103 -7.91 -9.03 3.34
N PHE A 104 -7.18 -8.98 2.22
CA PHE A 104 -7.70 -8.40 0.98
C PHE A 104 -9.02 -9.05 0.54
N GLY A 105 -9.09 -10.38 0.50
CA GLY A 105 -10.30 -11.11 0.09
C GLY A 105 -11.49 -10.80 0.99
N SER A 106 -11.24 -10.72 2.31
CA SER A 106 -12.25 -10.34 3.30
C SER A 106 -12.78 -8.92 3.09
N LEU A 107 -11.88 -7.95 2.83
CA LEU A 107 -12.26 -6.57 2.55
C LEU A 107 -13.02 -6.45 1.21
N ALA A 108 -12.55 -7.14 0.16
CA ALA A 108 -13.20 -7.15 -1.15
C ALA A 108 -14.64 -7.69 -1.03
N ALA A 109 -14.83 -8.79 -0.31
CA ALA A 109 -16.14 -9.38 -0.06
C ALA A 109 -17.05 -8.45 0.78
N ALA A 110 -16.50 -7.72 1.75
CA ALA A 110 -17.25 -6.75 2.53
C ALA A 110 -17.73 -5.57 1.66
N LEU A 111 -16.84 -4.99 0.84
CA LEU A 111 -17.18 -3.90 -0.08
C LEU A 111 -18.23 -4.34 -1.12
N LYS A 112 -18.07 -5.53 -1.69
CA LYS A 112 -19.05 -6.07 -2.65
C LYS A 112 -20.44 -6.22 -2.04
N ARG A 113 -20.50 -6.73 -0.80
CA ARG A 113 -21.77 -6.87 -0.06
C ARG A 113 -22.40 -5.53 0.31
N SER A 114 -21.62 -4.47 0.47
CA SER A 114 -22.12 -3.11 0.69
C SER A 114 -22.49 -2.37 -0.61
N GLY A 115 -22.62 -3.07 -1.74
CA GLY A 115 -22.98 -2.47 -3.04
C GLY A 115 -21.87 -1.64 -3.68
N ARG A 116 -20.63 -1.75 -3.20
CA ARG A 116 -19.46 -1.02 -3.73
C ARG A 116 -18.64 -1.95 -4.60
N ASP A 117 -18.06 -1.42 -5.68
CA ASP A 117 -17.16 -2.19 -6.53
C ASP A 117 -15.69 -1.95 -6.14
N ALA A 118 -14.95 -3.03 -5.90
CA ALA A 118 -13.53 -3.01 -5.62
C ALA A 118 -12.67 -2.89 -6.90
N ALA A 119 -13.23 -3.18 -8.08
CA ALA A 119 -12.48 -3.26 -9.34
C ALA A 119 -11.71 -1.96 -9.66
N HIS A 120 -12.30 -0.80 -9.36
CA HIS A 120 -11.70 0.51 -9.63
C HIS A 120 -10.63 0.93 -8.61
N ARG A 121 -10.46 0.19 -7.52
CA ARG A 121 -9.59 0.54 -6.38
C ARG A 121 -8.83 -0.66 -5.85
N ILE A 122 -8.47 -1.59 -6.73
CA ILE A 122 -7.84 -2.85 -6.35
C ILE A 122 -6.50 -2.63 -5.65
N ASN A 123 -5.71 -1.66 -6.11
CA ASN A 123 -4.43 -1.30 -5.50
C ASN A 123 -4.61 -0.67 -4.11
N ASP A 124 -5.58 0.26 -3.96
CA ASP A 124 -5.93 0.84 -2.67
C ASP A 124 -6.34 -0.25 -1.67
N LEU A 125 -7.07 -1.26 -2.14
CA LEU A 125 -7.50 -2.37 -1.31
C LEU A 125 -6.33 -3.25 -0.87
N TRP A 126 -5.32 -3.45 -1.72
CA TRP A 126 -4.07 -4.11 -1.34
C TRP A 126 -3.25 -3.32 -0.32
N LEU A 127 -3.17 -1.99 -0.48
CA LEU A 127 -2.52 -1.12 0.51
C LEU A 127 -3.25 -1.19 1.86
N ALA A 128 -4.58 -1.14 1.83
CA ALA A 128 -5.39 -1.26 3.03
C ALA A 128 -5.22 -2.63 3.71
N ALA A 129 -5.15 -3.71 2.93
CA ALA A 129 -4.93 -5.05 3.47
C ALA A 129 -3.57 -5.18 4.16
N GLN A 130 -2.50 -4.64 3.57
CA GLN A 130 -1.18 -4.58 4.21
C GLN A 130 -1.21 -3.75 5.49
N ALA A 131 -1.81 -2.56 5.45
CA ALA A 131 -1.90 -1.70 6.62
C ALA A 131 -2.65 -2.40 7.78
N ILE A 132 -3.77 -3.06 7.50
CA ILE A 132 -4.54 -3.80 8.50
C ILE A 132 -3.78 -5.00 9.04
N GLN A 133 -3.16 -5.81 8.16
CA GLN A 133 -2.40 -6.99 8.57
C GLN A 133 -1.22 -6.61 9.48
N ARG A 134 -0.50 -5.53 9.16
CA ARG A 134 0.73 -5.13 9.85
C ARG A 134 0.49 -4.12 10.99
N ASP A 135 -0.78 -3.81 11.28
CA ASP A 135 -1.23 -2.77 12.23
C ASP A 135 -0.61 -1.37 11.97
N CYS A 136 -0.41 -1.04 10.69
CA CYS A 136 0.08 0.27 10.29
C CYS A 136 -1.07 1.28 10.12
N ALA A 137 -0.78 2.54 10.38
CA ALA A 137 -1.60 3.66 9.93
C ALA A 137 -1.33 3.96 8.45
N LEU A 138 -2.38 4.18 7.65
CA LEU A 138 -2.28 4.58 6.26
C LEU A 138 -2.31 6.10 6.13
N LEU A 139 -1.25 6.68 5.57
CA LEU A 139 -1.17 8.11 5.25
C LEU A 139 -1.47 8.35 3.77
N THR A 140 -2.45 9.21 3.47
CA THR A 140 -2.90 9.49 2.09
C THR A 140 -3.30 10.95 1.90
N SER A 141 -3.20 11.47 0.67
CA SER A 141 -3.84 12.75 0.30
C SER A 141 -5.28 12.57 -0.19
N ASN A 142 -5.74 11.33 -0.38
CA ASN A 142 -7.04 10.99 -0.96
C ASN A 142 -7.90 10.14 0.01
N PRO A 143 -8.23 10.64 1.22
CA PRO A 143 -8.89 9.83 2.26
C PRO A 143 -10.24 9.25 1.83
N LYS A 144 -10.91 9.86 0.84
CA LYS A 144 -12.18 9.36 0.28
C LYS A 144 -12.05 7.97 -0.35
N ASP A 145 -10.87 7.58 -0.79
CA ASP A 145 -10.62 6.29 -1.43
C ASP A 145 -10.60 5.16 -0.40
N PHE A 146 -10.34 5.49 0.87
CA PHE A 146 -10.21 4.54 1.98
C PHE A 146 -11.37 4.59 2.99
N LYS A 147 -12.27 5.58 2.88
CA LYS A 147 -13.30 5.89 3.90
C LYS A 147 -14.24 4.73 4.28
N ASP A 148 -14.45 3.77 3.37
CA ASP A 148 -15.41 2.66 3.55
C ASP A 148 -14.70 1.33 3.86
N ILE A 149 -13.40 1.38 4.16
CA ILE A 149 -12.63 0.19 4.51
C ILE A 149 -12.67 0.00 6.03
N PRO A 150 -13.32 -1.05 6.53
CA PRO A 150 -13.43 -1.29 7.96
C PRO A 150 -12.06 -1.57 8.58
N ARG A 151 -11.86 -1.15 9.82
CA ARG A 151 -10.65 -1.37 10.65
C ARG A 151 -9.36 -0.71 10.14
N LEU A 152 -9.40 0.02 9.03
CA LEU A 152 -8.24 0.74 8.52
C LEU A 152 -8.05 2.05 9.30
N LYS A 153 -6.87 2.24 9.89
CA LYS A 153 -6.45 3.53 10.47
C LYS A 153 -5.99 4.45 9.33
N VAL A 154 -6.77 5.47 8.99
CA VAL A 154 -6.44 6.40 7.88
C VAL A 154 -6.19 7.81 8.42
N ILE A 155 -5.07 8.40 8.01
CA ILE A 155 -4.75 9.81 8.28
C ILE A 155 -4.65 10.54 6.95
N ALA A 156 -5.35 11.67 6.86
CA ALA A 156 -5.32 12.53 5.69
C ALA A 156 -4.22 13.59 5.85
N LEU A 157 -3.33 13.68 4.87
CA LEU A 157 -2.39 14.79 4.73
C LEU A 157 -2.83 15.65 3.54
N ARG A 158 -3.31 16.87 3.83
CA ARG A 158 -3.76 17.79 2.80
C ARG A 158 -2.56 18.37 2.06
N LEU A 159 -2.63 18.36 0.73
CA LEU A 159 -1.64 19.02 -0.12
C LEU A 159 -1.88 20.53 -0.06
N ALA A 160 -0.81 21.30 0.11
CA ALA A 160 -0.81 22.75 -0.05
C ALA A 160 -0.92 23.15 -1.54
#